data_AF-A0A2P4ZIV3-F1
#
_entry.id   AF-A0A2P4ZIV3-F1
#
_cell.length_a   1.000
_cell.length_b   1.000
_cell.length_c   1.000
_cell.angle_alpha   90.00
_cell.angle_beta   90.00
_cell.angle_gamma   90.00
#
_symmetry.space_group_name_H-M   'P 1'
#
loop_
_entity.id
_entity.type
_entity.pdbx_description
1 polymer ?
#
loop_
_entity_poly.entity_id
_entity_poly.type
_entity_poly.pdbx_seq_one_letter_code
_entity_poly.pdbx_strand_id
1 'polypeptide(L)'
;MAHPNRPSLMSRLFPRDDRPAGRLSSTEDPSSSTLFSAEKAPFGSSSSASFQDESIRRNNLYQACFASFSSTTAQDRLQQDRAVEGDSLVPLKSTSAIKLQQSRIALSPSATNAFLFAEAFAEEAVELHTSTRNKLLEAQQDINSKISDFETLTSSIISVVDDIYANLSYPPSATLCSSDDFPSATIATHLASAKVQLEEAKKQLHSLQDEWEDNVRLEEDLRKELASVGKVSGQSDADHSRLVSFKEQVEQLVSDSTQALDEIEDTYKEEIQAERMKIMQAMLD
;
A
#
# COMPACT_ATOMS: atom_id res chain seq x y z
N MET A 1 17.93 24.05 49.09
CA MET A 1 17.32 23.68 47.80
C MET A 1 17.99 22.40 47.34
N ALA A 2 17.25 21.31 47.25
CA ALA A 2 17.78 19.98 46.98
C ALA A 2 17.98 19.79 45.46
N HIS A 3 19.19 19.44 45.04
CA HIS A 3 19.47 19.07 43.64
C HIS A 3 18.89 17.67 43.36
N PRO A 4 18.23 17.45 42.21
CA PRO A 4 17.77 16.12 41.83
C PRO A 4 18.98 15.23 41.55
N ASN A 5 19.12 14.19 42.36
CA ASN A 5 20.18 13.20 42.28
C ASN A 5 19.98 12.35 41.00
N ARG A 6 20.52 12.81 39.87
CA ARG A 6 20.50 12.04 38.62
C ARG A 6 21.64 11.02 38.64
N PRO A 7 21.37 9.72 38.40
CA PRO A 7 22.41 8.71 38.39
C PRO A 7 23.37 8.96 37.24
N SER A 8 24.67 8.80 37.53
CA SER A 8 25.79 8.94 36.59
C SER A 8 25.61 8.03 35.37
N LEU A 9 26.12 8.47 34.22
CA LEU A 9 26.12 7.74 32.95
C LEU A 9 26.77 6.33 33.11
N MET A 10 27.76 6.21 33.99
CA MET A 10 28.38 4.92 34.35
C MET A 10 27.42 3.96 35.06
N SER A 11 26.49 4.50 35.86
CA SER A 11 25.45 3.71 36.54
C SER A 11 24.39 3.17 35.58
N ARG A 12 24.25 3.78 34.39
CA ARG A 12 23.29 3.36 33.35
C ARG A 12 23.89 2.37 32.36
N LEU A 13 25.17 2.54 32.02
CA LEU A 13 25.88 1.62 31.13
C LEU A 13 26.25 0.29 31.80
N PHE A 14 26.37 0.28 33.14
CA PHE A 14 26.63 -0.92 33.92
C PHE A 14 25.61 -1.06 35.06
N PRO A 15 24.39 -1.54 34.77
CA PRO A 15 23.44 -1.88 35.81
C PRO A 15 24.07 -2.93 36.73
N ARG A 16 24.20 -2.62 38.03
CA ARG A 16 24.50 -3.65 39.02
C ARG A 16 23.29 -4.57 39.14
N ASP A 17 23.40 -5.79 38.62
CA ASP A 17 22.40 -6.84 38.77
C ASP A 17 22.33 -7.30 40.24
N ASP A 18 21.59 -6.57 41.06
CA ASP A 18 21.15 -7.07 42.37
C ASP A 18 19.97 -8.01 42.16
N ARG A 19 20.28 -9.28 41.84
CA ARG A 19 19.31 -10.36 41.63
C ARG A 19 18.84 -10.92 42.99
N PRO A 20 17.58 -10.77 43.42
CA PRO A 20 17.07 -11.49 44.57
C PRO A 20 16.68 -12.91 44.13
N ALA A 21 17.30 -13.90 44.77
CA ALA A 21 16.95 -15.30 44.61
C ALA A 21 15.57 -15.60 45.23
N GLY A 22 14.72 -16.29 44.46
CA GLY A 22 13.72 -17.20 45.00
C GLY A 22 12.26 -16.73 45.01
N ARG A 23 11.46 -17.31 44.11
CA ARG A 23 10.32 -18.17 44.50
C ARG A 23 9.66 -18.78 43.26
N LEU A 24 9.74 -20.11 43.20
CA LEU A 24 8.90 -20.96 42.36
C LEU A 24 7.51 -21.01 43.00
N SER A 25 6.45 -20.81 42.21
CA SER A 25 5.13 -21.36 42.51
C SER A 25 4.42 -21.73 41.21
N SER A 26 4.32 -23.04 41.03
CA SER A 26 3.39 -23.76 40.16
C SER A 26 1.94 -23.42 40.48
N THR A 27 1.08 -23.32 39.46
CA THR A 27 -0.24 -23.99 39.40
C THR A 27 -0.96 -23.71 38.06
N GLU A 28 -1.12 -24.79 37.28
CA GLU A 28 -2.35 -25.24 36.59
C GLU A 28 -2.99 -24.40 35.47
N ASP A 29 -2.85 -24.93 34.25
CA ASP A 29 -3.84 -24.91 33.14
C ASP A 29 -5.08 -25.77 33.52
N PRO A 30 -6.30 -25.54 32.97
CA PRO A 30 -6.63 -26.14 31.66
C PRO A 30 -7.62 -25.38 30.74
N SER A 31 -7.46 -25.66 29.44
CA SER A 31 -8.49 -25.83 28.40
C SER A 31 -9.42 -24.66 28.02
N SER A 32 -9.30 -24.19 26.78
CA SER A 32 -10.18 -24.66 25.67
C SER A 32 -9.93 -23.93 24.34
N SER A 33 -9.45 -24.69 23.35
CA SER A 33 -9.96 -24.83 21.97
C SER A 33 -10.64 -23.64 21.26
N THR A 34 -10.01 -23.16 20.17
CA THR A 34 -10.59 -22.99 18.81
C THR A 34 -9.43 -22.69 17.84
N LEU A 35 -8.93 -23.68 17.08
CA LEU A 35 -9.31 -23.93 15.68
C LEU A 35 -9.46 -22.65 14.83
N PHE A 36 -8.38 -22.24 14.16
CA PHE A 36 -8.40 -21.85 12.74
C PHE A 36 -6.97 -21.93 12.19
N SER A 37 -6.70 -22.99 11.43
CA SER A 37 -5.65 -23.00 10.43
C SER A 37 -6.09 -22.05 9.31
N ALA A 38 -5.29 -21.04 9.00
CA ALA A 38 -5.40 -20.28 7.76
C ALA A 38 -4.05 -20.31 7.07
N GLU A 39 -4.05 -20.96 5.92
CA GLU A 39 -2.97 -21.09 4.96
C GLU A 39 -2.29 -19.75 4.64
N LYS A 40 -0.97 -19.81 4.66
CA LYS A 40 -0.07 -18.76 4.19
C LYS A 40 -0.02 -18.81 2.66
N ALA A 41 -0.82 -17.99 1.99
CA ALA A 41 -0.65 -17.71 0.57
C ALA A 41 0.48 -16.68 0.36
N PRO A 42 1.38 -16.87 -0.63
CA PRO A 42 2.38 -15.87 -0.99
C PRO A 42 1.77 -14.93 -2.04
N PHE A 43 1.28 -13.76 -1.64
CA PHE A 43 0.97 -12.71 -2.61
C PHE A 43 2.24 -11.94 -2.94
N GLY A 44 2.77 -12.27 -4.12
CA GLY A 44 3.80 -11.52 -4.79
C GLY A 44 3.35 -10.10 -5.14
N SER A 45 4.34 -9.22 -5.17
CA SER A 45 4.28 -7.86 -5.69
C SER A 45 3.47 -7.77 -6.98
N SER A 46 2.50 -6.87 -7.03
CA SER A 46 1.96 -6.35 -8.29
C SER A 46 1.58 -4.89 -8.12
N SER A 47 2.39 -4.07 -8.78
CA SER A 47 2.17 -2.73 -9.32
C SER A 47 0.97 -1.93 -8.83
N SER A 48 1.30 -0.80 -8.21
CA SER A 48 0.45 0.37 -8.04
C SER A 48 -0.01 0.92 -9.42
N ALA A 49 -1.12 0.43 -9.94
CA ALA A 49 -1.91 1.16 -10.92
C ALA A 49 -2.97 1.97 -10.17
N SER A 50 -3.00 3.28 -10.42
CA SER A 50 -3.79 4.25 -9.66
C SER A 50 -5.30 4.00 -9.81
N PHE A 51 -5.96 3.72 -8.69
CA PHE A 51 -7.43 3.59 -8.56
C PHE A 51 -8.24 4.77 -9.13
N GLN A 52 -7.61 5.93 -9.35
CA GLN A 52 -8.27 7.09 -9.94
C GLN A 52 -8.59 6.92 -11.43
N ASP A 53 -7.77 6.18 -12.19
CA ASP A 53 -7.92 6.06 -13.65
C ASP A 53 -9.13 5.18 -14.04
N GLU A 54 -9.41 4.15 -13.24
CA GLU A 54 -10.56 3.23 -13.45
C GLU A 54 -11.92 3.91 -13.19
N SER A 55 -11.96 4.90 -12.28
CA SER A 55 -13.18 5.64 -11.94
C SER A 55 -13.57 6.65 -13.02
N ILE A 56 -12.56 7.30 -13.64
CA ILE A 56 -12.75 8.25 -14.74
C ILE A 56 -13.20 7.51 -16.00
N ARG A 57 -12.63 6.34 -16.29
CA ARG A 57 -13.05 5.50 -17.44
C ARG A 57 -14.51 5.04 -17.35
N ARG A 58 -14.98 4.62 -16.17
CA ARG A 58 -16.37 4.19 -15.99
C ARG A 58 -17.37 5.33 -16.15
N ASN A 59 -17.04 6.52 -15.66
CA ASN A 59 -17.92 7.68 -15.77
C ASN A 59 -18.08 8.13 -17.24
N ASN A 60 -16.99 8.09 -18.01
CA ASN A 60 -17.01 8.41 -19.44
C ASN A 60 -17.84 7.42 -20.28
N LEU A 61 -17.89 6.14 -19.89
CA LEU A 61 -18.69 5.13 -20.59
C LEU A 61 -20.20 5.36 -20.37
N TYR A 62 -20.61 5.67 -19.14
CA TYR A 62 -22.00 6.00 -18.83
C TYR A 62 -22.45 7.28 -19.55
N GLN A 63 -21.60 8.30 -19.60
CA GLN A 63 -21.90 9.56 -20.28
C GLN A 63 -22.00 9.39 -21.81
N ALA A 64 -21.16 8.53 -22.41
CA ALA A 64 -21.22 8.20 -23.84
C ALA A 64 -22.48 7.40 -24.22
N CYS A 65 -22.93 6.48 -23.36
CA CYS A 65 -24.17 5.74 -23.57
C CYS A 65 -25.41 6.66 -23.48
N PHE A 66 -25.43 7.60 -22.55
CA PHE A 66 -26.55 8.55 -22.39
C PHE A 66 -26.64 9.56 -23.54
N ALA A 67 -25.48 10.04 -24.03
CA ALA A 67 -25.41 10.95 -25.17
C ALA A 67 -25.93 10.30 -26.47
N SER A 68 -25.58 9.03 -26.71
CA SER A 68 -26.04 8.29 -27.89
C SER A 68 -27.56 8.06 -27.92
N PHE A 69 -28.19 7.94 -26.74
CA PHE A 69 -29.64 7.71 -26.64
C PHE A 69 -30.47 8.99 -26.75
N SER A 70 -29.89 10.12 -26.31
CA SER A 70 -30.55 11.44 -26.35
C SER A 70 -30.51 12.06 -27.76
N SER A 71 -29.47 11.75 -28.55
CA SER A 71 -29.34 12.28 -29.91
C SER A 71 -30.31 11.62 -30.91
N THR A 72 -30.62 10.33 -30.74
CA THR A 72 -31.51 9.58 -31.63
C THR A 72 -32.97 9.97 -31.45
N THR A 73 -33.42 10.22 -30.23
CA THR A 73 -34.81 10.66 -29.94
C THR A 73 -35.09 12.09 -30.38
N ALA A 74 -34.11 13.00 -30.32
CA ALA A 74 -34.26 14.37 -30.81
C ALA A 74 -34.31 14.45 -32.36
N GLN A 75 -33.58 13.58 -33.05
CA GLN A 75 -33.51 13.56 -34.51
C GLN A 75 -34.75 12.91 -35.13
N ASP A 76 -35.38 11.95 -34.44
CA ASP A 76 -36.61 11.28 -34.87
C ASP A 76 -37.85 12.18 -34.72
N ARG A 77 -37.93 12.97 -33.62
CA ARG A 77 -39.03 13.95 -33.43
C ARG A 77 -39.02 15.08 -34.47
N LEU A 78 -37.83 15.54 -34.91
CA LEU A 78 -37.72 16.57 -35.95
C LEU A 78 -38.07 16.07 -37.36
N GLN A 79 -37.99 14.76 -37.62
CA GLN A 79 -38.47 14.19 -38.89
C GLN A 79 -39.98 13.90 -38.85
N GLN A 80 -40.54 13.60 -37.69
CA GLN A 80 -41.97 13.31 -37.55
C GLN A 80 -42.85 14.58 -37.69
N ASP A 81 -42.43 15.72 -37.14
CA ASP A 81 -43.17 16.99 -37.31
C ASP A 81 -43.14 17.51 -38.76
N ARG A 82 -42.09 17.19 -39.52
CA ARG A 82 -42.00 17.62 -40.93
C ARG A 82 -42.84 16.76 -41.89
N ALA A 83 -43.32 15.59 -41.44
CA ALA A 83 -44.16 14.68 -42.24
C ALA A 83 -45.67 14.88 -41.99
N VAL A 84 -46.07 15.57 -40.91
CA VAL A 84 -47.48 15.75 -40.54
C VAL A 84 -48.12 17.01 -41.16
N GLU A 85 -47.32 17.96 -41.66
CA GLU A 85 -47.84 19.23 -42.23
C GLU A 85 -48.08 19.20 -43.75
N GLY A 86 -48.02 18.01 -44.37
CA GLY A 86 -48.00 17.84 -45.82
C GLY A 86 -49.05 16.91 -46.40
N ASP A 87 -50.25 16.79 -45.81
CA ASP A 87 -51.37 16.16 -46.54
C ASP A 87 -52.75 16.59 -46.02
N SER A 88 -53.06 17.88 -46.19
CA SER A 88 -54.43 18.38 -46.15
C SER A 88 -55.17 17.97 -47.43
N LEU A 89 -55.44 16.68 -47.60
CA LEU A 89 -56.44 16.22 -48.55
C LEU A 89 -57.81 16.35 -47.89
N VAL A 90 -58.43 17.48 -48.23
CA VAL A 90 -59.86 17.78 -48.17
C VAL A 90 -60.68 16.48 -48.22
N PRO A 91 -61.67 16.29 -47.32
CA PRO A 91 -62.57 15.16 -47.45
C PRO A 91 -63.28 15.31 -48.81
N LEU A 92 -62.96 14.41 -49.74
CA LEU A 92 -63.78 14.16 -50.93
C LEU A 92 -65.12 13.61 -50.41
N LYS A 93 -65.96 14.53 -49.94
CA LYS A 93 -67.39 14.34 -49.82
C LYS A 93 -67.83 13.72 -51.13
N SER A 94 -68.39 12.52 -51.02
CA SER A 94 -69.36 11.95 -51.94
C SER A 94 -70.22 13.05 -52.57
N THR A 95 -69.77 13.55 -53.71
CA THR A 95 -70.49 14.54 -54.54
C THR A 95 -70.45 14.09 -55.99
N SER A 96 -70.40 12.78 -56.23
CA SER A 96 -70.66 12.16 -57.53
C SER A 96 -71.96 11.36 -57.55
N ALA A 97 -72.60 11.10 -56.40
CA ALA A 97 -73.88 10.40 -56.32
C ALA A 97 -75.12 11.29 -56.55
N ILE A 98 -74.98 12.63 -56.67
CA ILE A 98 -76.13 13.52 -56.93
C ILE A 98 -75.82 14.44 -58.13
N LYS A 99 -75.43 13.86 -59.28
CA LYS A 99 -75.65 14.48 -60.60
C LYS A 99 -75.44 13.54 -61.79
N LEU A 100 -75.93 12.30 -61.73
CA LEU A 100 -76.08 11.47 -62.93
C LEU A 100 -77.46 10.81 -63.00
N GLN A 101 -78.50 11.57 -62.65
CA GLN A 101 -79.89 11.21 -62.96
C GLN A 101 -80.40 11.87 -64.25
N GLN A 102 -79.53 12.47 -65.07
CA GLN A 102 -79.96 13.22 -66.26
C GLN A 102 -78.95 13.20 -67.42
N SER A 103 -78.57 11.99 -67.86
CA SER A 103 -78.20 11.76 -69.26
C SER A 103 -78.21 10.25 -69.54
N ARG A 104 -79.37 9.70 -69.94
CA ARG A 104 -79.41 8.45 -70.70
C ARG A 104 -78.76 8.72 -72.05
N ILE A 105 -77.44 8.64 -72.10
CA ILE A 105 -76.74 8.32 -73.35
C ILE A 105 -76.64 6.80 -73.34
N ALA A 106 -77.19 6.16 -74.37
CA ALA A 106 -77.08 4.73 -74.57
C ALA A 106 -75.60 4.38 -74.79
N LEU A 107 -74.88 4.13 -73.69
CA LEU A 107 -73.52 3.60 -73.74
C LEU A 107 -73.60 2.12 -74.15
N SER A 108 -72.73 1.75 -75.09
CA SER A 108 -72.54 0.37 -75.54
C SER A 108 -72.33 -0.58 -74.35
N PRO A 109 -72.80 -1.84 -74.41
CA PRO A 109 -72.59 -2.84 -73.35
C PRO A 109 -71.13 -2.96 -72.87
N SER A 110 -70.17 -2.68 -73.76
CA SER A 110 -68.73 -2.65 -73.46
C SER A 110 -68.36 -1.57 -72.43
N ALA A 111 -68.95 -0.37 -72.54
CA ALA A 111 -68.63 0.75 -71.67
C ALA A 111 -69.30 0.65 -70.29
N THR A 112 -70.46 -0.01 -70.21
CA THR A 112 -71.13 -0.31 -68.92
C THR A 112 -70.31 -1.31 -68.09
N ASN A 113 -69.78 -2.35 -68.73
CA ASN A 113 -68.92 -3.34 -68.05
C ASN A 113 -67.59 -2.73 -67.59
N ALA A 114 -67.00 -1.84 -68.40
CA ALA A 114 -65.78 -1.12 -68.01
C ALA A 114 -66.02 -0.19 -66.81
N PHE A 115 -67.19 0.46 -66.74
CA PHE A 115 -67.57 1.31 -65.61
C PHE A 115 -67.74 0.49 -64.32
N LEU A 116 -68.50 -0.62 -64.37
CA LEU A 116 -68.70 -1.49 -63.20
C LEU A 116 -67.38 -2.09 -62.69
N PHE A 117 -66.46 -2.44 -63.59
CA PHE A 117 -65.13 -2.90 -63.20
C PHE A 117 -64.30 -1.80 -62.53
N ALA A 118 -64.32 -0.58 -63.07
CA ALA A 118 -63.62 0.56 -62.48
C ALA A 118 -64.17 0.93 -61.10
N GLU A 119 -65.50 0.82 -60.91
CA GLU A 119 -66.17 1.03 -59.64
C GLU A 119 -65.79 -0.04 -58.61
N ALA A 120 -65.86 -1.32 -58.97
CA ALA A 120 -65.45 -2.42 -58.10
C ALA A 120 -63.96 -2.35 -57.72
N PHE A 121 -63.09 -1.97 -58.68
CA PHE A 121 -61.67 -1.77 -58.41
C PHE A 121 -61.42 -0.59 -57.46
N ALA A 122 -62.16 0.51 -57.62
CA ALA A 122 -62.06 1.66 -56.73
C ALA A 122 -62.55 1.33 -55.30
N GLU A 123 -63.62 0.56 -55.18
CA GLU A 123 -64.16 0.10 -53.90
C GLU A 123 -63.14 -0.79 -53.16
N GLU A 124 -62.61 -1.81 -53.83
CA GLU A 124 -61.58 -2.69 -53.28
C GLU A 124 -60.31 -1.92 -52.90
N ALA A 125 -59.89 -0.93 -53.70
CA ALA A 125 -58.75 -0.09 -53.39
C ALA A 125 -58.97 0.77 -52.13
N VAL A 126 -60.19 1.31 -51.95
CA VAL A 126 -60.55 2.06 -50.74
C VAL A 126 -60.60 1.15 -49.53
N GLU A 127 -61.14 -0.06 -49.66
CA GLU A 127 -61.18 -1.04 -48.57
C GLU A 127 -59.77 -1.48 -48.15
N LEU A 128 -58.91 -1.82 -49.12
CA LEU A 128 -57.51 -2.19 -48.87
C LEU A 128 -56.74 -1.04 -48.21
N HIS A 129 -56.92 0.19 -48.70
CA HIS A 129 -56.27 1.37 -48.13
C HIS A 129 -56.73 1.64 -46.70
N THR A 130 -58.04 1.52 -46.45
CA THR A 130 -58.62 1.68 -45.12
C THR A 130 -58.14 0.60 -44.15
N SER A 131 -58.10 -0.66 -44.61
CA SER A 131 -57.58 -1.81 -43.86
C SER A 131 -56.10 -1.64 -43.51
N THR A 132 -55.29 -1.22 -44.47
CA THR A 132 -53.85 -0.97 -44.26
C THR A 132 -53.62 0.17 -43.28
N ARG A 133 -54.38 1.27 -43.40
CA ARG A 133 -54.32 2.39 -42.47
C ARG A 133 -54.71 1.96 -41.05
N ASN A 134 -55.78 1.18 -40.89
CA ASN A 134 -56.21 0.72 -39.58
C ASN A 134 -55.16 -0.18 -38.92
N LYS A 135 -54.58 -1.13 -39.67
CA LYS A 135 -53.48 -1.97 -39.17
C LYS A 135 -52.24 -1.16 -38.80
N LEU A 136 -51.93 -0.10 -39.55
CA LEU A 136 -50.81 0.80 -39.23
C LEU A 136 -51.07 1.56 -37.92
N LEU A 137 -52.30 2.06 -37.73
CA LEU A 137 -52.70 2.73 -36.48
C LEU A 137 -52.66 1.77 -35.29
N GLU A 138 -53.15 0.55 -35.44
CA GLU A 138 -53.06 -0.49 -34.41
C GLU A 138 -51.61 -0.82 -34.05
N ALA A 139 -50.74 -1.01 -35.06
CA ALA A 139 -49.32 -1.25 -34.84
C ALA A 139 -48.63 -0.07 -34.16
N GLN A 140 -48.96 1.17 -34.53
CA GLN A 140 -48.45 2.37 -33.88
C GLN A 140 -48.91 2.44 -32.41
N GLN A 141 -50.17 2.10 -32.14
CA GLN A 141 -50.69 2.07 -30.78
C GLN A 141 -49.99 0.99 -29.92
N ASP A 142 -49.78 -0.21 -30.47
CA ASP A 142 -49.04 -1.30 -29.79
C ASP A 142 -47.59 -0.91 -29.48
N ILE A 143 -46.90 -0.29 -30.45
CA ILE A 143 -45.53 0.22 -30.26
C ILE A 143 -45.51 1.26 -29.14
N ASN A 144 -46.44 2.22 -29.16
CA ASN A 144 -46.52 3.25 -28.13
C ASN A 144 -46.81 2.67 -26.74
N SER A 145 -47.67 1.65 -26.63
CA SER A 145 -47.86 0.95 -25.35
C SER A 145 -46.58 0.29 -24.84
N LYS A 146 -45.82 -0.38 -25.72
CA LYS A 146 -44.55 -1.02 -25.34
C LYS A 146 -43.48 -0.02 -24.91
N ILE A 147 -43.43 1.15 -25.57
CA ILE A 147 -42.54 2.24 -25.16
C ILE A 147 -42.90 2.71 -23.75
N SER A 148 -44.19 2.93 -23.47
CA SER A 148 -44.66 3.34 -22.15
C SER A 148 -44.34 2.30 -21.06
N ASP A 149 -44.52 1.01 -21.36
CA ASP A 149 -44.18 -0.08 -20.44
C ASP A 149 -42.67 -0.11 -20.16
N PHE A 150 -41.85 0.10 -21.20
CA PHE A 150 -40.40 0.14 -21.07
C PHE A 150 -39.91 1.34 -20.26
N GLU A 151 -40.49 2.53 -20.45
CA GLU A 151 -40.20 3.72 -19.64
C GLU A 151 -40.54 3.50 -18.16
N THR A 152 -41.67 2.87 -17.90
CA THR A 152 -42.12 2.54 -16.53
C THR A 152 -41.16 1.55 -15.87
N LEU A 153 -40.77 0.50 -16.60
CA LEU A 153 -39.80 -0.49 -16.12
C LEU A 153 -38.44 0.15 -15.84
N THR A 154 -37.96 0.98 -16.76
CA THR A 154 -36.65 1.67 -16.64
C THR A 154 -36.64 2.60 -15.43
N SER A 155 -37.71 3.36 -15.23
CA SER A 155 -37.86 4.26 -14.08
C SER A 155 -37.86 3.51 -12.75
N SER A 156 -38.54 2.36 -12.71
CA SER A 156 -38.54 1.47 -11.55
C SER A 156 -37.14 0.93 -11.22
N ILE A 157 -36.41 0.47 -12.24
CA ILE A 157 -35.03 -0.04 -12.07
C ILE A 157 -34.10 1.05 -11.57
N ILE A 158 -34.18 2.26 -12.15
CA ILE A 158 -33.33 3.39 -11.72
C ILE A 158 -33.59 3.72 -10.25
N SER A 159 -34.85 3.78 -9.83
CA SER A 159 -35.20 4.01 -8.42
C SER A 159 -34.60 2.95 -7.49
N VAL A 160 -34.67 1.66 -7.88
CA VAL A 160 -34.08 0.57 -7.10
C VAL A 160 -32.55 0.69 -7.03
N VAL A 161 -31.89 1.06 -8.13
CA VAL A 161 -30.43 1.27 -8.15
C VAL A 161 -30.03 2.44 -7.27
N ASP A 162 -30.78 3.54 -7.30
CA ASP A 162 -30.54 4.69 -6.43
C ASP A 162 -30.73 4.33 -4.96
N ASP A 163 -31.78 3.57 -4.62
CA ASP A 163 -32.01 3.07 -3.26
C ASP A 163 -30.88 2.13 -2.80
N ILE A 164 -30.43 1.22 -3.67
CA ILE A 164 -29.30 0.32 -3.38
C ILE A 164 -28.01 1.14 -3.18
N TYR A 165 -27.76 2.14 -4.04
CA TYR A 165 -26.58 2.98 -3.93
C TYR A 165 -26.59 3.81 -2.64
N ALA A 166 -27.74 4.38 -2.27
CA ALA A 166 -27.91 5.09 -1.01
C ALA A 166 -27.69 4.15 0.18
N ASN A 167 -28.26 2.94 0.17
CA ASN A 167 -28.12 1.97 1.27
C ASN A 167 -26.73 1.34 1.36
N LEU A 168 -26.02 1.15 0.25
CA LEU A 168 -24.68 0.55 0.23
C LEU A 168 -23.55 1.56 0.36
N SER A 169 -23.71 2.76 -0.18
CA SER A 169 -22.64 3.76 -0.19
C SER A 169 -22.73 4.69 1.02
N TYR A 170 -23.94 5.09 1.41
CA TYR A 170 -24.09 6.10 2.46
C TYR A 170 -23.68 5.57 3.85
N PRO A 171 -24.09 4.36 4.30
CA PRO A 171 -23.68 3.88 5.62
C PRO A 171 -22.18 3.61 5.72
N PRO A 172 -21.48 2.93 4.80
CA PRO A 172 -20.03 2.72 4.91
C PRO A 172 -19.23 4.01 4.73
N SER A 173 -19.60 4.88 3.76
CA SER A 173 -18.86 6.13 3.54
C SER A 173 -19.13 7.16 4.63
N ALA A 174 -20.37 7.29 5.12
CA ALA A 174 -20.68 8.20 6.22
C ALA A 174 -20.17 7.66 7.56
N THR A 175 -20.22 6.33 7.80
CA THR A 175 -19.55 5.76 8.97
C THR A 175 -18.06 6.04 8.88
N LEU A 176 -17.32 5.60 7.84
CA LEU A 176 -15.87 5.83 7.69
C LEU A 176 -15.41 7.30 7.87
N CYS A 177 -16.27 8.27 7.54
CA CYS A 177 -15.94 9.69 7.63
C CYS A 177 -16.37 10.36 8.94
N SER A 178 -17.17 9.72 9.80
CA SER A 178 -17.86 10.41 10.92
C SER A 178 -17.68 9.80 12.31
N SER A 179 -16.87 8.76 12.52
CA SER A 179 -16.49 8.36 13.89
C SER A 179 -15.07 8.81 14.25
N ASP A 180 -14.92 9.23 15.49
CA ASP A 180 -13.63 9.66 16.04
C ASP A 180 -12.66 8.46 16.26
N ASP A 181 -13.14 7.23 16.05
CA ASP A 181 -12.40 5.97 16.21
C ASP A 181 -11.86 5.39 14.89
N PHE A 182 -11.94 6.12 13.77
CA PHE A 182 -11.46 5.61 12.49
C PHE A 182 -9.92 5.57 12.39
N PRO A 183 -9.38 4.73 11.47
CA PRO A 183 -7.95 4.65 11.19
C PRO A 183 -7.31 6.01 10.89
N SER A 184 -8.05 6.96 10.31
CA SER A 184 -7.57 8.32 10.06
C SER A 184 -7.21 9.07 11.35
N ALA A 185 -8.11 9.09 12.33
CA ALA A 185 -7.86 9.71 13.64
C ALA A 185 -6.77 8.95 14.41
N THR A 186 -6.75 7.62 14.29
CA THR A 186 -5.71 6.75 14.87
C THR A 186 -4.33 6.98 14.23
N ILE A 187 -4.26 7.18 12.92
CA ILE A 187 -3.02 7.50 12.20
C ILE A 187 -2.56 8.91 12.60
N ALA A 188 -3.47 9.88 12.68
CA ALA A 188 -3.15 11.24 13.10
C ALA A 188 -2.59 11.26 14.54
N THR A 189 -3.18 10.51 15.47
CA THR A 189 -2.68 10.40 16.84
C THR A 189 -1.34 9.66 16.91
N HIS A 190 -1.16 8.56 16.17
CA HIS A 190 0.12 7.89 16.07
C HIS A 190 1.21 8.78 15.48
N LEU A 191 0.90 9.55 14.44
CA LEU A 191 1.85 10.46 13.79
C LEU A 191 2.21 11.63 14.72
N ALA A 192 1.23 12.19 15.44
CA ALA A 192 1.47 13.19 16.47
C ALA A 192 2.36 12.64 17.60
N SER A 193 2.08 11.42 18.10
CA SER A 193 2.90 10.75 19.10
C SER A 193 4.32 10.50 18.62
N ALA A 194 4.49 10.01 17.38
CA ALA A 194 5.80 9.78 16.79
C ALA A 194 6.61 11.08 16.67
N LYS A 195 5.95 12.18 16.30
CA LYS A 195 6.59 13.51 16.24
C LYS A 195 7.06 13.97 17.62
N VAL A 196 6.25 13.80 18.67
CA VAL A 196 6.64 14.12 20.04
C VAL A 196 7.83 13.29 20.50
N GLN A 197 7.83 11.97 20.22
CA GLN A 197 8.93 11.08 20.55
C GLN A 197 10.23 11.46 19.82
N LEU A 198 10.12 11.90 18.56
CA LEU A 198 11.27 12.33 17.77
C LEU A 198 11.90 13.61 18.34
N GLU A 199 11.09 14.60 18.74
CA GLU A 199 11.60 15.82 19.37
C GLU A 199 12.24 15.54 20.74
N GLU A 200 11.67 14.63 21.54
CA GLU A 200 12.25 14.22 22.82
C GLU A 200 13.58 13.47 22.61
N ALA A 201 13.65 12.54 21.65
CA ALA A 201 14.89 11.84 21.31
C ALA A 201 15.99 12.80 20.83
N LYS A 202 15.62 13.81 20.02
CA LYS A 202 16.53 14.86 19.57
C LYS A 202 17.08 15.68 20.73
N LYS A 203 16.23 16.03 21.69
CA LYS A 203 16.64 16.73 22.91
C LYS A 203 17.61 15.90 23.75
N GLN A 204 17.36 14.59 23.89
CA GLN A 204 18.27 13.69 24.59
C GLN A 204 19.61 13.58 23.88
N LEU A 205 19.63 13.52 22.55
CA LEU A 205 20.87 13.48 21.77
C LEU A 205 21.71 14.74 21.98
N HIS A 206 21.11 15.93 21.98
CA HIS A 206 21.81 17.17 22.31
C HIS A 206 22.37 17.15 23.74
N SER A 207 21.60 16.69 24.72
CA SER A 207 22.10 16.56 26.10
C SER A 207 23.28 15.62 26.22
N LEU A 208 23.26 14.49 25.51
CA LEU A 208 24.40 13.55 25.49
C LEU A 208 25.62 14.15 24.79
N GLN A 209 25.40 14.95 23.74
CA GLN A 209 26.50 15.65 23.07
C GLN A 209 27.17 16.66 24.01
N ASP A 210 26.39 17.47 24.72
CA ASP A 210 26.91 18.43 25.69
C ASP A 210 27.72 17.72 26.79
N GLU A 211 27.20 16.62 27.34
CA GLU A 211 27.89 15.79 28.34
C GLU A 211 29.19 15.17 27.79
N TRP A 212 29.19 14.75 26.52
CA TRP A 212 30.39 14.24 25.87
C TRP A 212 31.46 15.32 25.70
N GLU A 213 31.07 16.52 25.25
CA GLU A 213 32.00 17.66 25.12
C GLU A 213 32.58 18.09 26.47
N ASP A 214 31.78 18.07 27.54
CA ASP A 214 32.25 18.31 28.91
C ASP A 214 33.27 17.26 29.36
N ASN A 215 33.03 15.98 29.08
CA ASN A 215 33.96 14.90 29.41
C ASN A 215 35.28 15.03 28.65
N VAL A 216 35.24 15.39 27.35
CA VAL A 216 36.45 15.62 26.54
C VAL A 216 37.26 16.78 27.11
N ARG A 217 36.61 17.89 27.48
CA ARG A 217 37.28 19.02 28.14
C ARG A 217 37.93 18.60 29.46
N LEU A 218 37.19 17.89 30.30
CA LEU A 218 37.69 17.39 31.58
C LEU A 218 38.89 16.45 31.41
N GLU A 219 38.84 15.55 30.44
CA GLU A 219 39.95 14.64 30.12
C GLU A 219 41.20 15.41 29.68
N GLU A 220 41.03 16.44 28.85
CA GLU A 220 42.14 17.29 28.40
C GLU A 220 42.76 18.07 29.55
N ASP A 221 41.94 18.60 30.46
CA ASP A 221 42.40 19.31 31.66
C ASP A 221 43.16 18.38 32.61
N LEU A 222 42.65 17.16 32.84
CA LEU A 222 43.34 16.14 33.63
C LEU A 222 44.67 15.71 32.99
N ARG A 223 44.74 15.59 31.66
CA ARG A 223 46.01 15.32 30.95
C ARG A 223 47.02 16.45 31.17
N LYS A 224 46.58 17.70 31.11
CA LYS A 224 47.44 18.87 31.37
C LYS A 224 47.93 18.89 32.81
N GLU A 225 47.05 18.61 33.77
CA GLU A 225 47.41 18.51 35.19
C GLU A 225 48.45 17.40 35.42
N LEU A 226 48.23 16.21 34.88
CA LEU A 226 49.18 15.09 35.00
C LEU A 226 50.54 15.39 34.37
N ALA A 227 50.55 16.02 33.19
CA ALA A 227 51.78 16.46 32.52
C ALA A 227 52.53 17.52 33.34
N SER A 228 51.80 18.40 34.05
CA SER A 228 52.40 19.40 34.93
C SER A 228 53.02 18.77 36.18
N VAL A 229 52.38 17.76 36.78
CA VAL A 229 52.90 17.01 37.94
C VAL A 229 54.13 16.19 37.56
N GLY A 230 54.12 15.54 36.39
CA GLY A 230 55.28 14.79 35.88
C GLY A 230 56.50 15.65 35.57
N LYS A 231 56.34 16.97 35.39
CA LYS A 231 57.45 17.92 35.18
C LYS A 231 58.07 18.43 36.47
N VAL A 232 57.42 18.23 37.62
CA VAL A 232 57.90 18.69 38.95
C VAL A 232 58.79 17.64 39.63
N SER A 233 58.77 16.36 39.21
CA SER A 233 59.72 15.36 39.71
C SER A 233 61.06 15.46 38.98
N GLY A 234 61.91 16.38 39.42
CA GLY A 234 63.34 16.48 39.06
C GLY A 234 64.18 15.30 39.58
N GLN A 235 63.70 14.06 39.43
CA GLN A 235 64.30 12.83 39.95
C GLN A 235 64.64 11.82 38.84
N SER A 236 64.34 12.16 37.57
CA SER A 236 64.45 11.25 36.43
C SER A 236 65.89 10.82 36.11
N ASP A 237 66.91 11.62 36.41
CA ASP A 237 68.27 11.36 35.92
C ASP A 237 69.03 10.37 36.83
N ALA A 238 68.83 10.47 38.15
CA ALA A 238 69.45 9.59 39.13
C ALA A 238 68.84 8.18 39.12
N ASP A 239 67.53 8.07 38.94
CA ASP A 239 66.85 6.78 38.87
C ASP A 239 67.13 6.05 37.55
N HIS A 240 67.33 6.78 36.45
CA HIS A 240 67.74 6.18 35.18
C HIS A 240 69.18 5.64 35.25
N SER A 241 70.10 6.41 35.85
CA SER A 241 71.49 5.95 36.07
C SER A 241 71.56 4.69 36.94
N ARG A 242 70.74 4.61 38.00
CA ARG A 242 70.64 3.40 38.84
C ARG A 242 70.09 2.20 38.06
N LEU A 243 69.05 2.39 37.26
CA LEU A 243 68.46 1.33 36.45
C LEU A 243 69.46 0.78 35.42
N VAL A 244 70.24 1.65 34.79
CA VAL A 244 71.28 1.26 33.84
C VAL A 244 72.39 0.47 34.55
N SER A 245 72.86 0.93 35.70
CA SER A 245 73.88 0.20 36.48
C SER A 245 73.39 -1.17 36.97
N PHE A 246 72.11 -1.29 37.33
CA PHE A 246 71.52 -2.55 37.74
C PHE A 246 71.39 -3.53 36.56
N LYS A 247 70.98 -3.02 35.39
CA LYS A 247 70.91 -3.82 34.16
C LYS A 247 72.29 -4.41 33.80
N GLU A 248 73.33 -3.59 33.86
CA GLU A 248 74.71 -4.03 33.57
C GLU A 248 75.20 -5.10 34.57
N GLN A 249 74.86 -4.97 35.86
CA GLN A 249 75.16 -6.00 36.87
C GLN A 249 74.44 -7.32 36.59
N VAL A 250 73.18 -7.26 36.16
CA VAL A 250 72.41 -8.47 35.82
C VAL A 250 73.00 -9.15 34.57
N GLU A 251 73.36 -8.38 33.55
CA GLU A 251 74.00 -8.91 32.34
C GLU A 251 75.36 -9.55 32.67
N GLN A 252 76.17 -8.94 33.54
CA GLN A 252 77.42 -9.51 34.01
C GLN A 252 77.20 -10.82 34.78
N LEU A 253 76.25 -10.87 35.70
CA LEU A 253 75.94 -12.07 36.48
C LEU A 253 75.50 -13.24 35.57
N VAL A 254 74.70 -12.95 34.55
CA VAL A 254 74.28 -13.96 33.57
C VAL A 254 75.47 -14.47 32.76
N SER A 255 76.37 -13.59 32.34
CA SER A 255 77.61 -13.97 31.65
C SER A 255 78.50 -14.87 32.53
N ASP A 256 78.75 -14.46 33.77
CA ASP A 256 79.59 -15.20 34.72
C ASP A 256 78.99 -16.57 35.02
N SER A 257 77.66 -16.64 35.22
CA SER A 257 76.97 -17.91 35.46
C SER A 257 77.00 -18.84 34.25
N THR A 258 76.96 -18.30 33.03
CA THR A 258 77.01 -19.10 31.79
C THR A 258 78.42 -19.68 31.62
N GLN A 259 79.45 -18.87 31.83
CA GLN A 259 80.85 -19.33 31.77
C GLN A 259 81.13 -20.42 32.82
N ALA A 260 80.64 -20.26 34.05
CA ALA A 260 80.81 -21.28 35.08
C ALA A 260 80.14 -22.62 34.72
N LEU A 261 79.00 -22.58 34.02
CA LEU A 261 78.35 -23.80 33.53
C LEU A 261 79.15 -24.47 32.42
N ASP A 262 79.72 -23.68 31.50
CA ASP A 262 80.57 -24.21 30.42
C ASP A 262 81.83 -24.89 31.00
N GLU A 263 82.47 -24.29 32.00
CA GLU A 263 83.64 -24.86 32.69
C GLU A 263 83.30 -26.20 33.39
N ILE A 264 82.12 -26.30 34.01
CA ILE A 264 81.62 -27.55 34.60
C ILE A 264 81.37 -28.61 33.53
N GLU A 265 80.76 -28.21 32.40
CA GLU A 265 80.48 -29.14 31.30
C GLU A 265 81.77 -29.71 30.70
N ASP A 266 82.78 -28.87 30.50
CA ASP A 266 84.08 -29.30 29.97
C ASP A 266 84.80 -30.25 30.94
N THR A 267 84.79 -29.94 32.24
CA THR A 267 85.33 -30.83 33.29
C THR A 267 84.62 -32.19 33.27
N TYR A 268 83.28 -32.19 33.17
CA TYR A 268 82.49 -33.42 33.11
C TYR A 268 82.81 -34.25 31.86
N LYS A 269 82.99 -33.61 30.70
CA LYS A 269 83.40 -34.30 29.46
C LYS A 269 84.78 -34.95 29.61
N GLU A 270 85.73 -34.25 30.22
CA GLU A 270 87.08 -34.78 30.48
C GLU A 270 87.02 -35.99 31.42
N GLU A 271 86.26 -35.91 32.52
CA GLU A 271 86.08 -37.02 33.46
C GLU A 271 85.45 -38.26 32.81
N ILE A 272 84.39 -38.09 32.01
CA ILE A 272 83.76 -39.18 31.28
C ILE A 272 84.72 -39.83 30.27
N GLN A 273 85.54 -39.04 29.58
CA GLN A 273 86.57 -39.57 28.68
C GLN A 273 87.64 -40.34 29.44
N ALA A 274 88.12 -39.81 30.57
CA ALA A 274 89.09 -40.47 31.42
C ALA A 274 88.56 -41.80 31.98
N GLU A 275 87.31 -41.82 32.45
CA GLU A 275 86.66 -43.03 32.95
C GLU A 275 86.46 -44.07 31.83
N ARG A 276 86.04 -43.64 30.63
CA ARG A 276 85.93 -44.52 29.47
C ARG A 276 87.27 -45.16 29.10
N MET A 277 88.36 -44.39 29.11
CA MET A 277 89.71 -44.92 28.86
C MET A 277 90.11 -45.92 29.95
N LYS A 278 89.82 -45.64 31.22
CA LYS A 278 90.08 -46.54 32.35
C LYS A 278 89.34 -47.87 32.21
N ILE A 279 88.06 -47.85 31.82
CA ILE A 279 87.27 -49.07 31.57
C ILE A 279 87.85 -49.85 30.39
N MET A 280 88.20 -49.19 29.29
CA MET A 280 88.80 -49.84 28.12
C MET A 280 90.13 -50.51 28.47
N GLN A 281 90.96 -49.86 29.29
CA GLN A 281 92.23 -50.42 29.76
C GLN A 281 92.03 -51.64 30.67
N ALA A 282 91.07 -51.58 31.60
CA ALA A 282 90.72 -52.71 32.46
C ALA A 282 90.12 -53.92 31.69
N MET A 283 89.67 -53.75 30.45
CA MET A 283 89.21 -54.84 29.58
C MET A 283 90.32 -55.46 28.74
N LEU A 284 91.48 -54.80 28.60
CA LEU A 284 92.64 -55.25 27.83
C LEU A 284 93.68 -55.97 28.70
N ASP A 285 93.63 -55.77 30.03
CA ASP A 285 94.40 -56.48 31.06
C ASP A 285 93.70 -57.79 31.48
#